data_AF-A0A369QL14-F1
#
_entry.id   AF-A0A369QL14-F1
#
_cell.length_a   1.000
_cell.length_b   1.000
_cell.length_c   1.000
_cell.angle_alpha   90.00
_cell.angle_beta   90.00
_cell.angle_gamma   90.00
#
_symmetry.space_group_name_H-M   'P 1'
#
loop_
_entity.id
_entity.type
_entity.pdbx_description
1 polymer ?
#
loop_
_entity_poly.entity_id
_entity_poly.type
_entity_poly.pdbx_seq_one_letter_code
_entity_poly.pdbx_strand_id
1 'polypeptide(L)'
;MKNQTLSKAEYWKKWELTELLNDLYLAQKLLENRDDLFCPGGFVEDFKEAFSEELDDLEHWNGSPIYDSIYDWFTPKGKWILLIGEKEGEEVRNRIFNRIKIWRDVTGYKA
;
A
#
# COMPACT_ATOMS: atom_id res chain seq x y z
N MET A 1 -22.95 -16.26 19.22
CA MET A 1 -22.55 -14.83 19.09
C MET A 1 -22.99 -14.39 17.71
N LYS A 2 -23.77 -13.29 17.60
CA LYS A 2 -24.09 -12.73 16.28
C LYS A 2 -22.78 -12.17 15.72
N ASN A 3 -22.28 -12.76 14.63
CA ASN A 3 -21.22 -12.15 13.84
C ASN A 3 -21.78 -10.84 13.31
N GLN A 4 -21.49 -9.73 13.99
CA GLN A 4 -21.80 -8.41 13.48
C GLN A 4 -20.83 -8.16 12.33
N THR A 5 -21.28 -8.44 11.11
CA THR A 5 -20.64 -7.97 9.90
C THR A 5 -20.64 -6.44 9.96
N LEU A 6 -19.46 -5.85 10.06
CA LEU A 6 -19.28 -4.40 9.97
C LEU A 6 -19.85 -3.93 8.62
N SER A 7 -20.56 -2.81 8.61
CA SER A 7 -20.87 -2.13 7.36
C SER A 7 -19.57 -1.67 6.67
N LYS A 8 -19.64 -1.35 5.36
CA LYS A 8 -18.48 -0.84 4.60
C LYS A 8 -17.82 0.33 5.32
N ALA A 9 -18.60 1.32 5.76
CA ALA A 9 -18.09 2.51 6.44
C ALA A 9 -17.43 2.18 7.79
N GLU A 10 -18.01 1.27 8.57
CA GLU A 10 -17.44 0.84 9.86
C GLU A 10 -16.15 0.05 9.67
N TYR A 11 -16.09 -0.79 8.63
CA TYR A 11 -14.88 -1.50 8.26
C TYR A 11 -13.78 -0.53 7.83
N TRP A 12 -14.10 0.40 6.92
CA TRP A 12 -13.17 1.42 6.44
C TRP A 12 -12.63 2.30 7.57
N LYS A 13 -13.50 2.70 8.49
CA LYS A 13 -13.11 3.47 9.67
C LYS A 13 -12.28 2.66 10.65
N LYS A 14 -12.67 1.41 10.96
CA LYS A 14 -11.95 0.55 11.89
C LYS A 14 -10.51 0.36 11.47
N TRP A 15 -10.30 0.29 10.16
CA TRP A 15 -9.04 -0.10 9.58
C TRP A 15 -8.27 1.05 8.93
N GLU A 16 -8.77 2.28 9.06
CA GLU A 16 -8.10 3.47 8.51
C GLU A 16 -7.83 3.37 6.99
N LEU A 17 -8.80 2.83 6.25
CA LEU A 17 -8.69 2.61 4.80
C LEU A 17 -8.53 3.90 4.02
N THR A 18 -9.25 4.94 4.44
CA THR A 18 -9.16 6.27 3.84
C THR A 18 -7.76 6.84 4.03
N GLU A 19 -7.17 6.66 5.22
CA GLU A 19 -5.83 7.11 5.54
C GLU A 19 -4.77 6.32 4.76
N LEU A 20 -4.95 5.00 4.60
CA LEU A 20 -4.11 4.16 3.75
C LEU A 20 -4.16 4.63 2.29
N LEU A 21 -5.35 4.87 1.74
CA LEU A 21 -5.52 5.41 0.38
C LEU A 21 -4.81 6.76 0.21
N ASN A 22 -4.98 7.68 1.17
CA ASN A 22 -4.29 8.97 1.14
C ASN A 22 -2.77 8.79 1.13
N ASP A 23 -2.23 7.89 1.96
CA ASP A 23 -0.81 7.58 1.99
C ASP A 23 -0.33 6.95 0.67
N LEU A 24 -1.14 6.09 0.04
CA LEU A 24 -0.83 5.49 -1.26
C LEU A 24 -0.87 6.50 -2.42
N TYR A 25 -1.81 7.44 -2.44
CA TYR A 25 -1.78 8.53 -3.42
C TYR A 25 -0.55 9.43 -3.23
N LEU A 26 -0.12 9.65 -1.99
CA LEU A 26 1.14 10.36 -1.74
C LEU A 26 2.34 9.58 -2.28
N ALA A 27 2.35 8.25 -2.11
CA ALA A 27 3.38 7.39 -2.70
C ALA A 27 3.35 7.44 -4.24
N GLN A 28 2.17 7.41 -4.86
CA GLN A 28 2.02 7.55 -6.31
C GLN A 28 2.64 8.85 -6.82
N LYS A 29 2.32 9.98 -6.18
CA LYS A 29 2.87 11.29 -6.55
C LYS A 29 4.39 11.34 -6.40
N LEU A 30 4.94 10.75 -5.35
CA LEU A 30 6.39 10.66 -5.17
C LEU A 30 7.03 9.85 -6.30
N LEU A 31 6.40 8.75 -6.72
CA LEU A 31 6.88 7.89 -7.80
C LEU A 31 6.76 8.55 -9.19
N GLU A 32 5.71 9.33 -9.42
CA GLU A 32 5.50 10.12 -10.64
C GLU A 32 6.54 11.23 -10.80
N ASN A 33 6.94 11.88 -9.70
CA ASN A 33 7.93 12.96 -9.72
C ASN A 33 9.38 12.48 -9.91
N ARG A 34 9.60 11.17 -10.02
CA ARG A 34 10.92 10.57 -10.18
C ARG A 34 11.20 10.21 -11.64
N ASP A 35 11.45 11.26 -12.42
CA ASP A 35 11.85 11.18 -13.83
C ASP A 35 13.31 10.68 -14.01
N ASP A 36 14.09 10.68 -12.93
CA ASP A 36 15.45 10.17 -12.86
C ASP A 36 15.53 8.63 -12.78
N LEU A 37 14.41 7.97 -12.49
CA LEU A 37 14.33 6.52 -12.36
C LEU A 37 14.22 5.88 -13.75
N PHE A 38 15.36 5.67 -14.39
CA PHE A 38 15.46 4.82 -15.56
C PHE A 38 16.22 3.54 -15.20
N CYS A 39 15.54 2.40 -15.32
CA CYS A 39 16.14 1.08 -15.13
C CYS A 39 16.11 0.29 -16.45
N PRO A 40 17.26 -0.10 -17.02
CA PRO A 40 17.28 -1.02 -18.14
C PRO A 40 16.54 -2.32 -17.76
N GLY A 41 15.44 -2.62 -18.45
CA GLY A 41 14.64 -3.82 -18.20
C GLY A 41 13.22 -3.58 -17.68
N GLY A 42 12.72 -2.34 -17.65
CA GLY A 42 11.30 -2.04 -17.43
C GLY A 42 10.80 -2.11 -15.98
N PHE A 43 11.70 -2.37 -15.02
CA PHE A 43 11.33 -2.54 -13.61
C PHE A 43 10.52 -1.37 -13.02
N VAL A 44 10.84 -0.13 -13.41
CA VAL A 44 10.18 1.07 -12.88
C VAL A 44 8.77 1.18 -13.44
N GLU A 45 8.62 0.95 -14.74
CA GLU A 45 7.35 0.95 -15.46
C GLU A 45 6.44 -0.16 -14.94
N ASP A 46 6.94 -1.40 -14.83
CA ASP A 46 6.21 -2.55 -14.30
C ASP A 46 5.74 -2.29 -12.87
N PHE A 47 6.58 -1.65 -12.04
CA PHE A 47 6.19 -1.28 -10.68
C PHE A 47 5.11 -0.18 -10.67
N LYS A 48 5.25 0.86 -11.50
CA LYS A 48 4.26 1.94 -11.61
C LYS A 48 2.89 1.40 -12.04
N GLU A 49 2.87 0.50 -13.02
CA GLU A 49 1.65 -0.16 -13.50
C GLU A 49 1.01 -1.01 -12.38
N ALA A 50 1.76 -1.95 -11.79
CA ALA A 50 1.26 -2.79 -10.72
C ALA A 50 0.77 -1.98 -9.51
N PHE A 51 1.47 -0.89 -9.18
CA PHE A 51 1.06 0.01 -8.10
C PHE A 51 -0.27 0.71 -8.41
N SER A 52 -0.45 1.18 -9.64
CA SER A 52 -1.68 1.84 -10.06
C SER A 52 -2.87 0.87 -10.08
N GLU A 53 -2.67 -0.37 -10.52
CA GLU A 53 -3.71 -1.40 -10.51
C GLU A 53 -4.16 -1.73 -9.08
N GLU A 54 -3.23 -1.98 -8.17
CA GLU A 54 -3.55 -2.26 -6.76
C GLU A 54 -4.25 -1.10 -6.06
N LEU A 55 -3.91 0.15 -6.44
CA LEU A 55 -4.57 1.34 -5.90
C LEU A 55 -6.02 1.48 -6.41
N ASP A 56 -6.25 1.26 -7.71
CA ASP A 56 -7.59 1.27 -8.31
C ASP A 56 -8.47 0.15 -7.75
N ASP A 57 -7.91 -1.05 -7.62
CA ASP A 57 -8.57 -2.19 -7.00
C ASP A 57 -8.99 -1.85 -5.57
N LEU A 58 -8.08 -1.29 -4.77
CA LEU A 58 -8.36 -0.87 -3.39
C LEU A 58 -9.47 0.19 -3.31
N GLU A 59 -9.47 1.17 -4.20
CA GLU A 59 -10.48 2.24 -4.24
C GLU A 59 -11.88 1.68 -4.51
N HIS A 60 -11.98 0.71 -5.42
CA HIS A 60 -13.24 0.09 -5.83
C HIS A 60 -13.62 -1.16 -5.01
N TRP A 61 -12.73 -1.64 -4.13
CA TRP A 61 -12.92 -2.87 -3.36
C TRP A 61 -14.08 -2.77 -2.35
N ASN A 62 -14.87 -3.86 -2.27
CA ASN A 62 -16.00 -4.00 -1.35
C ASN A 62 -15.86 -5.20 -0.39
N GLY A 63 -14.69 -5.85 -0.34
CA GLY A 63 -14.46 -7.09 0.43
C GLY A 63 -13.34 -7.00 1.48
N SER A 64 -12.87 -8.16 1.97
CA SER A 64 -11.65 -8.23 2.79
C SER A 64 -10.43 -8.09 1.87
N PRO A 65 -9.55 -7.13 2.09
CA PRO A 65 -8.45 -6.87 1.18
C PRO A 65 -7.29 -7.85 1.40
N ILE A 66 -6.67 -8.26 0.29
CA ILE A 66 -5.40 -8.98 0.27
C ILE A 66 -4.35 -7.93 -0.14
N TYR A 67 -3.55 -7.47 0.82
CA TYR A 67 -2.57 -6.39 0.63
C TYR A 67 -1.14 -6.90 0.52
N ASP A 68 -0.94 -8.12 0.02
CA ASP A 68 0.39 -8.71 0.04
C ASP A 68 1.36 -7.93 -0.83
N SER A 69 0.92 -7.48 -2.01
CA SER A 69 1.70 -6.59 -2.89
C SER A 69 2.13 -5.32 -2.17
N ILE A 70 1.17 -4.59 -1.58
CA ILE A 70 1.44 -3.33 -0.88
C ILE A 70 2.33 -3.57 0.36
N TYR A 71 2.07 -4.63 1.13
CA TYR A 71 2.92 -5.00 2.25
C TYR A 71 4.37 -5.22 1.82
N ASP A 72 4.57 -6.06 0.81
CA ASP A 72 5.89 -6.44 0.30
C ASP A 72 6.67 -5.23 -0.23
N TRP A 73 5.99 -4.32 -0.93
CA TRP A 73 6.60 -3.12 -1.49
C TRP A 73 7.06 -2.14 -0.42
N PHE A 74 6.29 -1.97 0.66
CA PHE A 74 6.56 -0.98 1.69
C PHE A 74 7.25 -1.54 2.94
N THR A 75 7.66 -2.82 2.97
CA THR A 75 8.53 -3.32 4.04
C THR A 75 9.82 -2.48 4.15
N PRO A 76 10.53 -2.51 5.30
CA PRO A 76 11.80 -1.81 5.46
C PRO A 76 12.92 -2.21 4.49
N LYS A 77 12.71 -3.24 3.67
CA LYS A 77 13.64 -3.68 2.61
C LYS A 77 12.91 -3.89 1.27
N GLY A 78 11.70 -3.36 1.14
CA GLY A 78 10.81 -3.58 0.01
C GLY A 78 11.22 -2.78 -1.22
N LYS A 79 10.54 -3.04 -2.34
CA LYS A 79 10.80 -2.43 -3.65
C LYS A 79 10.74 -0.89 -3.61
N TRP A 80 9.94 -0.31 -2.72
CA TRP A 80 9.83 1.14 -2.55
C TRP A 80 11.18 1.83 -2.30
N ILE A 81 12.06 1.21 -1.50
CA ILE A 81 13.36 1.80 -1.14
C ILE A 81 14.30 1.85 -2.34
N LEU A 82 14.19 0.88 -3.26
CA LEU A 82 14.99 0.87 -4.49
C LEU A 82 14.58 2.00 -5.44
N LEU A 83 13.31 2.43 -5.38
CA LEU A 83 12.75 3.44 -6.27
C LEU A 83 12.93 4.85 -5.69
N ILE A 84 12.51 5.09 -4.45
CA ILE A 84 12.51 6.44 -3.88
C ILE A 84 13.76 6.72 -3.04
N GLY A 85 14.47 5.68 -2.61
CA GLY A 85 15.59 5.82 -1.70
C GLY A 85 15.16 5.83 -0.22
N GLU A 86 16.10 5.47 0.65
CA GLU A 86 15.84 5.19 2.06
C GLU A 86 15.33 6.42 2.83
N LYS A 87 15.81 7.63 2.50
CA LYS A 87 15.46 8.86 3.22
C LYS A 87 14.26 9.59 2.64
N GLU A 88 14.20 9.73 1.32
CA GLU A 88 13.18 10.56 0.63
C GLU A 88 11.78 9.94 0.74
N GLY A 89 11.70 8.60 0.83
CA GLY A 89 10.43 7.87 0.93
C GLY A 89 10.13 7.32 2.33
N GLU A 90 10.95 7.60 3.34
CA GLU A 90 10.89 6.94 4.65
C GLU A 90 9.55 7.13 5.36
N GLU A 91 9.09 8.38 5.44
CA GLU A 91 7.90 8.72 6.22
C GLU A 91 6.66 8.05 5.63
N VAL A 92 6.44 8.23 4.31
CA VAL A 92 5.31 7.61 3.58
C VAL A 92 5.39 6.08 3.68
N ARG A 93 6.58 5.48 3.49
CA ARG A 93 6.78 4.04 3.66
C ARG A 93 6.35 3.57 5.04
N ASN A 94 6.83 4.24 6.09
CA ASN A 94 6.57 3.82 7.47
C ASN A 94 5.08 3.94 7.81
N ARG A 95 4.39 4.98 7.34
CA ARG A 95 2.94 5.11 7.55
C ARG A 95 2.16 3.97 6.87
N ILE A 96 2.43 3.70 5.59
CA ILE A 96 1.79 2.62 4.84
C ILE A 96 2.06 1.26 5.49
N PHE A 97 3.34 0.95 5.74
CA PHE A 97 3.75 -0.33 6.31
C PHE A 97 3.12 -0.58 7.68
N ASN A 98 3.11 0.42 8.57
CA ASN A 98 2.55 0.26 9.90
C ASN A 98 1.04 0.00 9.87
N ARG A 99 0.30 0.70 9.00
CA ARG A 99 -1.14 0.45 8.83
C ARG A 99 -1.38 -0.99 8.37
N ILE A 100 -0.73 -1.43 7.29
CA ILE A 100 -0.93 -2.78 6.75
C ILE A 100 -0.47 -3.86 7.74
N LYS A 101 0.62 -3.61 8.48
CA LYS A 101 1.09 -4.55 9.51
C LYS A 101 0.05 -4.76 10.61
N ILE A 102 -0.55 -3.68 11.14
CA ILE A 102 -1.61 -3.78 12.17
C ILE A 102 -2.75 -4.68 11.68
N TRP A 103 -3.11 -4.55 10.40
CA TRP A 103 -4.15 -5.38 9.82
C TRP A 103 -3.75 -6.84 9.77
N ARG A 104 -2.57 -7.16 9.23
CA ARG A 104 -2.06 -8.54 9.16
C ARG A 104 -2.03 -9.20 10.54
N ASP A 105 -1.56 -8.46 11.54
CA ASP A 105 -1.46 -8.95 12.92
C ASP A 105 -2.85 -9.23 13.53
N VAL A 106 -3.85 -8.40 13.24
CA VAL A 106 -5.21 -8.53 13.80
C VAL A 106 -6.09 -9.52 13.02
N THR A 107 -5.90 -9.67 11.71
CA THR A 107 -6.64 -10.65 10.90
C THR A 107 -6.07 -12.05 10.99
N GLY A 108 -4.89 -12.22 11.61
CA GLY A 108 -4.21 -13.50 11.72
C GLY A 108 -3.70 -14.02 10.38
N TYR A 109 -3.51 -13.12 9.40
CA TYR A 109 -3.03 -13.47 8.08
C TYR A 109 -1.57 -13.94 8.17
N LYS A 110 -1.38 -15.26 8.09
CA LYS A 110 -0.07 -15.88 7.91
C LYS A 110 0.18 -15.96 6.41
N ALA A 111 1.27 -15.31 5.96
CA ALA A 111 1.84 -15.55 4.63
C ALA A 111 2.13 -17.04 4.43
#